data_AF-A0A1H0T5J1-F1
#
_entry.id   AF-A0A1H0T5J1-F1
#
_cell.length_a   1.000
_cell.length_b   1.000
_cell.length_c   1.000
_cell.angle_alpha   90.00
_cell.angle_beta   90.00
_cell.angle_gamma   90.00
#
_symmetry.space_group_name_H-M   'P 1'
#
loop_
_entity.id
_entity.type
_entity.pdbx_description
1 polymer ?
#
loop_
_entity_poly.entity_id
_entity_poly.type
_entity_poly.pdbx_seq_one_letter_code
_entity_poly.pdbx_strand_id
1 'polypeptide(L)'
;MRTFTVAELAERIARPGERPDLMADRIRNWTKDSLLEPLGDKNPGTGRSRSYPEKALIEALVLLELMDCLGVQPIKARWFAGWAKAAKILHEPTDRKKYLIFSRSGEITGIELRDPKELLALLQDSPAFAAHIIIDLEKLYARIEQKPETA
;
A
#
# COMPACT_ATOMS: atom_id res chain seq x y z
N MET A 1 -0.50 19.23 -7.80
CA MET A 1 -0.44 17.85 -7.26
C MET A 1 -1.22 16.96 -8.21
N ARG A 2 -0.62 15.89 -8.74
CA ARG A 2 -1.30 15.01 -9.70
C ARG A 2 -2.38 14.20 -8.96
N THR A 3 -3.54 14.03 -9.58
CA THR A 3 -4.63 13.21 -9.05
C THR A 3 -4.98 12.10 -10.01
N PHE A 4 -5.51 11.00 -9.48
CA PHE A 4 -5.85 9.80 -10.23
C PHE A 4 -7.29 9.38 -9.95
N THR A 5 -7.99 8.96 -10.98
CA THR A 5 -9.26 8.23 -10.84
C THR A 5 -9.00 6.79 -10.41
N VAL A 6 -10.07 6.07 -10.04
CA VAL A 6 -9.98 4.63 -9.75
C VAL A 6 -9.41 3.84 -10.95
N ALA A 7 -9.81 4.19 -12.18
CA ALA A 7 -9.35 3.51 -13.39
C ALA A 7 -7.84 3.72 -13.60
N GLU A 8 -7.36 4.96 -13.50
CA GLU A 8 -5.94 5.27 -13.65
C GLU A 8 -5.08 4.64 -12.56
N LEU A 9 -5.56 4.61 -11.30
CA LEU A 9 -4.92 3.85 -10.23
C LEU A 9 -4.85 2.37 -10.60
N ALA A 10 -5.97 1.78 -11.02
CA ALA A 10 -6.06 0.36 -11.33
C ALA A 10 -5.10 -0.05 -12.45
N GLU A 11 -5.02 0.72 -13.53
CA GLU A 11 -4.10 0.50 -14.64
C GLU A 11 -2.63 0.59 -14.19
N ARG A 12 -2.31 1.55 -13.33
CA ARG A 12 -0.95 1.72 -12.80
C ARG A 12 -0.55 0.61 -11.84
N ILE A 13 -1.48 0.15 -11.01
CA ILE A 13 -1.20 -0.83 -9.95
C ILE A 13 -1.30 -2.27 -10.46
N ALA A 14 -2.09 -2.55 -11.49
CA ALA A 14 -2.21 -3.89 -12.07
C ALA A 14 -0.84 -4.43 -12.52
N ARG A 15 -0.57 -5.70 -12.20
CA ARG A 15 0.61 -6.44 -12.70
C ARG A 15 0.41 -6.87 -14.15
N PRO A 16 1.48 -7.22 -14.90
CA PRO A 16 1.35 -7.80 -16.22
C PRO A 16 0.44 -9.04 -16.19
N GLY A 17 -0.59 -9.05 -17.05
CA GLY A 17 -1.58 -10.13 -17.12
C GLY A 17 -2.74 -10.02 -16.14
N GLU A 18 -2.72 -9.06 -15.20
CA GLU A 18 -3.89 -8.77 -14.36
C GLU A 18 -4.90 -7.89 -15.08
N ARG A 19 -6.17 -8.15 -14.80
CA ARG A 19 -7.32 -7.41 -15.32
C ARG A 19 -7.51 -6.08 -14.57
N PRO A 20 -7.40 -4.91 -15.23
CA PRO A 20 -7.55 -3.62 -14.56
C PRO A 20 -8.92 -3.41 -13.92
N ASP A 21 -9.98 -4.00 -14.46
CA ASP A 21 -11.33 -3.92 -13.90
C ASP A 21 -11.44 -4.59 -12.53
N LEU A 22 -10.80 -5.75 -12.33
CA LEU A 22 -10.73 -6.41 -11.03
C LEU A 22 -9.90 -5.59 -10.03
N MET A 23 -8.84 -4.93 -10.49
CA MET A 23 -8.05 -4.02 -9.66
C MET A 23 -8.86 -2.79 -9.25
N ALA A 24 -9.67 -2.23 -10.15
CA ALA A 24 -10.58 -1.14 -9.84
C ALA A 24 -11.60 -1.54 -8.75
N ASP A 25 -12.12 -2.77 -8.80
CA ASP A 25 -13.00 -3.30 -7.75
C ASP A 25 -12.28 -3.44 -6.40
N ARG A 26 -11.02 -3.89 -6.38
CA ARG A 26 -10.20 -3.90 -5.16
C ARG A 26 -10.05 -2.50 -4.57
N ILE A 27 -9.70 -1.52 -5.40
CA ILE A 27 -9.54 -0.12 -4.96
C ILE A 27 -10.86 0.42 -4.39
N ARG A 28 -12.01 0.15 -5.03
CA ARG A 28 -13.33 0.56 -4.51
C ARG A 28 -13.60 -0.04 -3.14
N ASN A 29 -13.24 -1.31 -2.93
CA ASN A 29 -13.39 -1.99 -1.64
C ASN A 29 -12.46 -1.38 -0.58
N TRP A 30 -11.19 -1.14 -0.91
CA TRP A 30 -10.24 -0.45 -0.01
C TRP A 30 -10.74 0.93 0.40
N THR A 31 -11.34 1.69 -0.53
CA THR A 31 -11.96 2.98 -0.21
C THR A 31 -13.20 2.84 0.65
N LYS A 32 -14.06 1.84 0.38
CA LYS A 32 -15.23 1.54 1.21
C LYS A 32 -14.80 1.27 2.66
N ASP A 33 -13.71 0.53 2.84
CA ASP A 33 -13.16 0.13 4.14
C ASP A 33 -12.19 1.17 4.74
N SER A 34 -12.07 2.35 4.13
CA SER A 34 -11.20 3.46 4.58
C SER A 34 -9.70 3.10 4.66
N LEU A 35 -9.26 2.14 3.84
CA LEU A 35 -7.85 1.83 3.63
C LEU A 35 -7.20 2.76 2.59
N LEU A 36 -8.01 3.31 1.68
CA LEU A 36 -7.58 4.35 0.74
C LEU A 36 -8.53 5.54 0.79
N GLU A 37 -7.98 6.74 0.94
CA GLU A 37 -8.77 7.97 1.06
C GLU A 37 -8.78 8.75 -0.26
N PRO A 38 -9.95 8.96 -0.88
CA PRO A 38 -10.08 9.88 -1.99
C PRO A 38 -9.97 11.33 -1.50
N LEU A 39 -9.66 12.24 -2.42
CA LEU A 39 -9.77 13.69 -2.21
C LEU A 39 -11.24 14.11 -2.20
N GLY A 40 -11.59 14.93 -1.21
CA GLY A 40 -12.95 15.46 -1.06
C GLY A 40 -13.94 14.40 -0.57
N ASP A 41 -15.19 14.51 -1.03
CA ASP A 41 -16.25 13.62 -0.57
C ASP A 41 -16.07 12.19 -1.06
N LYS A 42 -16.11 11.24 -0.12
CA LYS A 42 -16.14 9.78 -0.41
C LYS A 42 -17.33 9.39 -1.30
N ASN A 43 -18.42 10.16 -1.24
CA ASN A 43 -19.63 9.97 -2.04
C ASN A 43 -20.01 11.28 -2.74
N PRO A 44 -19.33 11.65 -3.83
CA PRO A 44 -19.45 12.98 -4.44
C PRO A 44 -20.75 13.22 -5.24
N GLY A 45 -21.72 12.29 -5.18
CA GLY A 45 -22.98 12.33 -5.92
C GLY A 45 -22.89 11.73 -7.34
N THR A 46 -23.99 11.84 -8.11
CA THR A 46 -24.09 11.30 -9.48
C THR A 46 -23.24 12.12 -10.45
N GLY A 47 -22.25 11.48 -11.08
CA GLY A 47 -21.46 12.04 -12.19
C GLY A 47 -20.04 12.50 -11.86
N ARG A 48 -19.64 12.53 -10.57
CA ARG A 48 -18.25 12.83 -10.18
C ARG A 48 -17.50 11.55 -9.83
N SER A 49 -16.42 11.28 -10.55
CA SER A 49 -15.48 10.21 -10.19
C SER A 49 -14.72 10.59 -8.92
N ARG A 50 -14.45 9.60 -8.06
CA ARG A 50 -13.50 9.76 -6.95
C ARG A 50 -12.12 10.04 -7.53
N SER A 51 -11.47 11.08 -6.99
CA SER A 51 -10.09 11.43 -7.29
C SER A 51 -9.22 11.06 -6.11
N TYR A 52 -8.03 10.56 -6.36
CA TYR A 52 -7.07 10.15 -5.35
C TYR A 52 -5.79 10.95 -5.51
N PRO A 53 -5.13 11.30 -4.39
CA PRO A 53 -3.82 11.94 -4.46
C PRO A 53 -2.78 10.95 -4.99
N GLU A 54 -1.68 11.47 -5.53
CA GLU A 54 -0.56 10.64 -6.02
C GLU A 54 -0.02 9.64 -5.00
N LYS A 55 0.03 10.01 -3.72
CA LYS A 55 0.40 9.11 -2.61
C LYS A 55 -0.47 7.85 -2.51
N ALA A 56 -1.70 7.88 -3.03
CA ALA A 56 -2.57 6.71 -3.04
C ALA A 56 -2.01 5.58 -3.93
N LEU A 57 -1.12 5.87 -4.89
CA LEU A 57 -0.46 4.84 -5.70
C LEU A 57 0.43 3.94 -4.84
N ILE A 58 1.28 4.54 -3.99
CA ILE A 58 2.18 3.76 -3.14
C ILE A 58 1.39 3.05 -2.04
N GLU A 59 0.40 3.71 -1.44
CA GLU A 59 -0.50 3.10 -0.47
C GLU A 59 -1.19 1.85 -1.04
N ALA A 60 -1.76 1.97 -2.23
CA ALA A 60 -2.47 0.87 -2.89
C ALA A 60 -1.54 -0.27 -3.30
N LEU A 61 -0.30 0.01 -3.74
CA LEU A 61 0.69 -1.02 -4.01
C LEU A 61 1.09 -1.76 -2.74
N VAL A 62 1.34 -1.06 -1.64
CA VAL A 62 1.67 -1.69 -0.36
C VAL A 62 0.49 -2.56 0.11
N LEU A 63 -0.75 -2.08 0.00
CA LEU A 63 -1.94 -2.89 0.31
C LEU A 63 -2.02 -4.15 -0.56
N LEU A 64 -1.74 -4.05 -1.86
CA LEU A 64 -1.73 -5.19 -2.77
C LEU A 64 -0.71 -6.24 -2.33
N GLU A 65 0.55 -5.84 -2.11
CA GLU A 65 1.61 -6.76 -1.70
C GLU A 65 1.31 -7.41 -0.35
N LEU A 66 0.77 -6.65 0.61
CA LEU A 66 0.38 -7.19 1.92
C LEU A 66 -0.74 -8.24 1.80
N MET A 67 -1.74 -7.99 0.96
CA MET A 67 -2.85 -8.92 0.76
C MET A 67 -2.40 -10.21 0.09
N ASP A 68 -1.51 -10.11 -0.89
CA ASP A 68 -0.97 -11.28 -1.59
C ASP A 68 -0.07 -12.11 -0.67
N CYS A 69 0.80 -11.47 0.12
CA CYS A 69 1.66 -12.18 1.07
C CYS A 69 0.86 -12.90 2.18
N LEU A 70 -0.24 -12.30 2.64
CA LEU A 70 -1.03 -12.86 3.73
C LEU A 70 -2.12 -13.82 3.25
N GLY A 71 -2.49 -13.79 1.97
CA GLY A 71 -3.63 -14.54 1.43
C GLY A 71 -4.97 -14.14 2.07
N VAL A 72 -5.06 -12.93 2.65
CA VAL A 72 -6.22 -12.47 3.40
C VAL A 72 -7.07 -11.52 2.57
N GLN A 73 -8.40 -11.72 2.59
CA GLN A 73 -9.36 -10.79 2.00
C GLN A 73 -9.44 -9.48 2.81
N PRO A 74 -9.54 -8.30 2.16
CA PRO A 74 -9.63 -6.99 2.81
C PRO A 74 -10.68 -6.89 3.92
N ILE A 75 -11.79 -7.60 3.81
CA ILE A 75 -12.90 -7.52 4.77
C ILE A 75 -12.56 -8.13 6.16
N LYS A 76 -11.49 -8.94 6.25
CA LYS A 76 -10.95 -9.42 7.55
C LYS A 76 -9.93 -8.45 8.17
N ALA A 77 -9.69 -7.28 7.55
CA ALA A 77 -8.68 -6.26 7.90
C ALA A 77 -8.91 -5.48 9.20
N ARG A 78 -9.73 -5.97 10.14
CA ARG A 78 -9.52 -5.63 11.56
C ARG A 78 -8.06 -5.90 11.99
N TRP A 79 -7.37 -6.80 11.26
CA TRP A 79 -5.96 -7.18 11.43
C TRP A 79 -4.95 -6.16 10.90
N PHE A 80 -5.38 -5.14 10.15
CA PHE A 80 -4.54 -4.03 9.71
C PHE A 80 -4.69 -2.81 10.63
N ALA A 81 -4.83 -3.02 11.94
CA ALA A 81 -4.87 -1.93 12.93
C ALA A 81 -3.68 -0.95 12.78
N GLY A 82 -2.55 -1.42 12.25
CA GLY A 82 -1.40 -0.60 11.94
C GLY A 82 -1.40 0.08 10.56
N TRP A 83 -2.39 -0.11 9.69
CA TRP A 83 -2.39 0.51 8.36
C TRP A 83 -2.36 2.04 8.41
N ALA A 84 -3.16 2.67 9.29
CA ALA A 84 -3.09 4.12 9.47
C ALA A 84 -1.68 4.59 9.87
N LYS A 85 -0.96 3.78 10.68
CA LYS A 85 0.44 4.02 11.02
C LYS A 85 1.35 3.84 9.81
N ALA A 86 1.17 2.77 9.02
CA ALA A 86 1.94 2.53 7.79
C ALA A 86 1.73 3.65 6.76
N ALA A 87 0.49 4.04 6.49
CA ALA A 87 0.15 5.14 5.59
C ALA A 87 0.80 6.45 6.05
N LYS A 88 0.79 6.74 7.36
CA LYS A 88 1.50 7.90 7.91
C LYS A 88 3.02 7.81 7.64
N ILE A 89 3.63 6.67 7.90
CA ILE A 89 5.06 6.42 7.65
C ILE A 89 5.41 6.58 6.17
N LEU A 90 4.57 6.08 5.26
CA LEU A 90 4.74 6.23 3.82
C LEU A 90 4.66 7.69 3.34
N HIS A 91 4.03 8.57 4.11
CA HIS A 91 3.94 10.00 3.80
C HIS A 91 5.10 10.83 4.37
N GLU A 92 5.92 10.25 5.26
CA GLU A 92 7.09 10.95 5.76
C GLU A 92 8.14 11.07 4.64
N PRO A 93 8.91 12.19 4.57
CA PRO A 93 10.03 12.31 3.65
C PRO A 93 11.05 11.22 3.98
N THR A 94 11.03 10.16 3.18
CA THR A 94 11.91 9.02 3.36
C THR A 94 12.94 9.02 2.25
N ASP A 95 14.20 8.76 2.61
CA ASP A 95 15.16 8.29 1.62
C ASP A 95 14.57 7.02 0.99
N ARG A 96 14.48 7.00 -0.34
CA ARG A 96 13.80 5.94 -1.11
C ARG A 96 14.40 4.56 -0.87
N LYS A 97 15.59 4.48 -0.26
CA LYS A 97 16.34 3.25 0.05
C LYS A 97 15.92 2.58 1.35
N LYS A 98 14.63 2.61 1.71
CA LYS A 98 14.12 2.03 2.95
C LYS A 98 13.22 0.83 2.70
N TYR A 99 13.31 -0.14 3.58
CA TYR A 99 12.35 -1.22 3.68
C TYR A 99 11.24 -0.82 4.65
N LEU A 100 9.99 -1.01 4.21
CA LEU A 100 8.84 -0.99 5.11
C LEU A 100 8.65 -2.39 5.67
N ILE A 101 8.69 -2.51 6.99
CA ILE A 101 8.66 -3.79 7.68
C ILE A 101 7.38 -3.87 8.51
N PHE A 102 6.63 -4.95 8.29
CA PHE A 102 5.52 -5.35 9.13
C PHE A 102 5.94 -6.58 9.93
N SER A 103 6.11 -6.39 11.23
CA SER A 103 6.52 -7.44 12.17
C SER A 103 5.33 -7.91 12.97
N ARG A 104 5.21 -9.21 13.24
CA ARG A 104 4.06 -9.78 13.95
C ARG A 104 4.42 -10.90 14.92
N SER A 105 3.82 -10.86 16.10
CA SER A 105 3.67 -12.00 17.01
C SER A 105 2.32 -11.92 17.73
N GLY A 106 1.44 -12.88 17.47
CA GLY A 106 0.07 -12.86 17.99
C GLY A 106 -0.73 -11.63 17.51
N GLU A 107 -1.18 -10.81 18.46
CA GLU A 107 -1.90 -9.54 18.23
C GLU A 107 -0.96 -8.32 18.06
N ILE A 108 0.32 -8.45 18.41
CA ILE A 108 1.27 -7.34 18.33
C ILE A 108 1.72 -7.19 16.88
N THR A 109 1.52 -5.99 16.33
CA THR A 109 2.02 -5.58 15.02
C THR A 109 3.02 -4.44 15.15
N GLY A 110 4.29 -4.71 14.85
CA GLY A 110 5.32 -3.70 14.65
C GLY A 110 5.29 -3.17 13.21
N ILE A 111 5.41 -1.86 13.04
CA ILE A 111 5.53 -1.22 11.72
C ILE A 111 6.58 -0.14 11.81
N GLU A 112 7.59 -0.25 10.95
CA GLU A 112 8.78 0.59 10.95
C GLU A 112 9.44 0.66 9.58
N LEU A 113 10.27 1.68 9.38
CA LEU A 113 11.19 1.78 8.26
C LEU A 113 12.59 1.45 8.72
N ARG A 114 13.32 0.68 7.91
CA ARG A 114 14.71 0.34 8.16
C ARG A 114 15.54 0.48 6.89
N ASP A 115 16.79 0.88 7.07
CA ASP A 115 17.76 0.81 6.00
C ASP A 115 18.23 -0.65 5.79
N PRO A 116 18.72 -1.01 4.59
CA PRO A 116 19.18 -2.37 4.30
C PRO A 116 20.20 -2.93 5.30
N LYS A 117 21.06 -2.06 5.85
CA LYS A 117 22.07 -2.44 6.84
C LYS A 117 21.47 -2.79 8.20
N GLU A 118 20.33 -2.19 8.54
CA GLU A 118 19.64 -2.41 9.82
C GLU A 118 18.72 -3.64 9.76
N LEU A 119 18.37 -4.10 8.55
CA LEU A 119 17.48 -5.24 8.35
C LEU A 119 18.07 -6.54 8.94
N LEU A 120 19.36 -6.78 8.75
CA LEU A 120 20.01 -7.98 9.28
C LEU A 120 19.96 -8.01 10.81
N ALA A 121 20.24 -6.88 11.46
CA ALA A 121 20.17 -6.76 12.92
C ALA A 121 18.74 -7.02 13.41
N LEU A 122 17.72 -6.46 12.74
CA LEU A 122 16.32 -6.74 13.08
C LEU A 122 15.99 -8.23 13.00
N LEU A 123 16.41 -8.90 11.93
CA LEU A 123 16.09 -10.32 11.72
C LEU A 123 16.83 -11.26 12.69
N GLN A 124 17.98 -10.83 13.21
CA GLN A 124 18.77 -11.60 14.17
C GLN A 124 18.34 -11.35 15.63
N ASP A 125 18.00 -10.11 15.97
CA ASP A 125 17.77 -9.68 17.36
C ASP A 125 16.30 -9.52 17.75
N SER A 126 15.34 -10.02 16.94
CA SER A 126 13.92 -9.86 17.23
C SER A 126 13.21 -11.16 17.64
N PRO A 127 13.49 -11.73 18.83
CA PRO A 127 12.69 -12.84 19.37
C PRO A 127 11.25 -12.42 19.70
N ALA A 128 10.96 -11.11 19.68
CA ALA A 128 9.65 -10.55 19.96
C ALA A 128 8.64 -10.76 18.82
N PHE A 129 9.11 -11.02 17.59
CA PHE A 129 8.25 -11.21 16.42
C PHE A 129 8.44 -12.60 15.82
N ALA A 130 7.33 -13.28 15.52
CA ALA A 130 7.34 -14.61 14.92
C ALA A 130 7.43 -14.57 13.38
N ALA A 131 7.03 -13.44 12.78
CA ALA A 131 7.05 -13.26 11.33
C ALA A 131 7.30 -11.80 10.95
N HIS A 132 7.92 -11.59 9.80
CA HIS A 132 8.15 -10.29 9.18
C HIS A 132 7.72 -10.30 7.71
N ILE A 133 7.03 -9.26 7.27
CA ILE A 133 6.84 -8.92 5.85
C ILE A 133 7.71 -7.71 5.57
N ILE A 134 8.59 -7.83 4.58
CA ILE A 134 9.56 -6.80 4.21
C ILE A 134 9.21 -6.32 2.81
N ILE A 135 8.93 -5.02 2.68
CA ILE A 135 8.56 -4.38 1.42
C ILE A 135 9.66 -3.41 1.01
N ASP A 136 10.22 -3.64 -0.16
CA ASP A 136 11.22 -2.78 -0.80
C ASP A 136 10.54 -1.55 -1.42
N LEU A 137 10.60 -0.41 -0.72
CA LEU A 137 9.93 0.81 -1.18
C LEU A 137 10.60 1.35 -2.45
N GLU A 138 11.92 1.22 -2.59
CA GLU A 138 12.65 1.67 -3.79
C GLU A 138 12.09 1.01 -5.05
N LYS A 139 11.91 -0.32 -4.99
CA LYS A 139 11.32 -1.08 -6.11
C LYS A 139 9.87 -0.71 -6.37
N LEU A 140 9.08 -0.47 -5.34
CA LEU A 140 7.69 -0.03 -5.51
C LEU A 140 7.60 1.36 -6.15
N TYR A 141 8.41 2.32 -5.71
CA TYR A 141 8.47 3.65 -6.33
C TYR A 141 8.98 3.57 -7.78
N ALA A 142 10.03 2.79 -8.04
CA ALA A 142 10.53 2.58 -9.40
C ALA A 142 9.42 1.98 -10.31
N ARG A 143 8.60 1.06 -9.79
CA ARG A 143 7.46 0.50 -10.53
C ARG A 143 6.40 1.55 -10.87
N ILE A 144 6.14 2.51 -9.98
CA ILE A 144 5.22 3.63 -10.25
C ILE A 144 5.81 4.54 -11.35
N GLU A 145 7.10 4.84 -11.25
CA GLU A 145 7.80 5.75 -12.18
C GLU A 145 7.99 5.15 -13.58
N GLN A 146 8.17 3.83 -13.68
CA GLN A 146 8.31 3.09 -14.94
C GLN A 146 7.02 2.99 -15.76
N LYS A 147 5.86 3.39 -15.22
CA LYS A 147 4.61 3.52 -15.99
C LYS A 147 4.30 4.99 -16.34
N PRO A 148 4.92 5.58 -17.39
CA PRO A 148 4.38 6.75 -18.07
C PRO A 148 3.92 6.45 -19.51
N GLU A 149 2.74 6.99 -19.82
CA GLU A 149 2.05 7.16 -21.11
C GLU A 149 1.69 5.88 -21.88
N THR A 150 0.47 5.38 -21.62
CA THR A 150 -0.29 4.64 -22.62
C THR A 150 -0.36 5.48 -23.91
N ALA A 151 0.08 4.85 -25.00
CA ALA A 151 -0.15 5.26 -26.39
C ALA A 151 -1.65 5.38 -26.71
#